data_AF-L0DXV5-F1
#
_entry.id   AF-L0DXV5-F1
#
_cell.length_a   1.000
_cell.length_b   1.000
_cell.length_c   1.000
_cell.angle_alpha   90.00
_cell.angle_beta   90.00
_cell.angle_gamma   90.00
#
_symmetry.space_group_name_H-M   'P 1'
#
loop_
_entity.id
_entity.type
_entity.pdbx_description
1 polymer ?
#
loop_
_entity_poly.entity_id
_entity_poly.type
_entity_poly.pdbx_seq_one_letter_code
_entity_poly.pdbx_strand_id
1 'polypeptide(L)'
;MKASLLALAEFLSRRLPSELRDDPVNGRVSLLGSADVATALTGNLLGIYLHRLVVDPHGRSRHFPQTGTGAGAPQAELPLNLHVLLIANGTSPEHEADLLTWAMLELATDCQLDVAHMVEIDDGWSERELLTVMPEEMSTEDLMRIWDVFEAKYTSTAPYVLRTVRLRLRPPRSEGPPVTTRVLPAGVM
;
A
#
# COMPACT_ATOMS: atom_id res chain seq x y z
N MET A 1 3.37 0.15 6.96
CA MET A 1 3.65 -0.22 5.55
C MET A 1 3.41 -1.70 5.26
N LYS A 2 4.11 -2.63 5.94
CA LYS A 2 3.86 -4.09 5.81
C LYS A 2 2.38 -4.45 6.01
N ALA A 3 1.73 -3.83 7.00
CA ALA A 3 0.31 -4.01 7.30
C ALA A 3 -0.61 -3.68 6.10
N SER A 4 -0.33 -2.63 5.34
CA SER A 4 -1.19 -2.18 4.22
C SER A 4 -1.21 -3.19 3.06
N LEU A 5 -0.05 -3.76 2.72
CA LEU A 5 0.05 -4.79 1.68
C LEU A 5 -0.57 -6.11 2.14
N LEU A 6 -0.33 -6.50 3.39
CA LEU A 6 -0.94 -7.71 3.97
C LEU A 6 -2.46 -7.59 4.04
N ALA A 7 -2.98 -6.43 4.44
CA ALA A 7 -4.42 -6.16 4.49
C ALA A 7 -5.07 -6.30 3.11
N LEU A 8 -4.41 -5.79 2.04
CA LEU A 8 -4.89 -5.98 0.66
C LEU A 8 -4.87 -7.45 0.24
N ALA A 9 -3.76 -8.15 0.49
CA ALA A 9 -3.64 -9.57 0.15
C ALA A 9 -4.67 -10.42 0.88
N GLU A 10 -4.91 -10.13 2.16
CA GLU A 10 -5.89 -10.82 2.98
C GLU A 10 -7.32 -10.49 2.57
N PHE A 11 -7.61 -9.23 2.27
CA PHE A 11 -8.91 -8.80 1.76
C PHE A 11 -9.31 -9.58 0.51
N LEU A 12 -8.39 -9.67 -0.46
CA LEU A 12 -8.60 -10.45 -1.69
C LEU A 12 -8.67 -11.95 -1.35
N SER A 13 -7.75 -12.47 -0.54
CA SER A 13 -7.75 -13.89 -0.16
C SER A 13 -9.08 -14.30 0.47
N ARG A 14 -9.65 -13.50 1.38
CA ARG A 14 -10.91 -13.79 2.07
C ARG A 14 -12.12 -13.75 1.14
N ARG A 15 -12.11 -12.87 0.14
CA ARG A 15 -13.21 -12.70 -0.84
C ARG A 15 -13.06 -13.60 -2.07
N LEU A 16 -11.99 -14.39 -2.16
CA LEU A 16 -11.77 -15.30 -3.29
C LEU A 16 -12.93 -16.31 -3.39
N PRO A 17 -13.66 -16.35 -4.52
CA PRO A 17 -14.76 -17.27 -4.74
C PRO A 17 -14.29 -18.71 -4.67
N SER A 18 -15.14 -19.62 -4.18
CA SER A 18 -14.84 -21.05 -4.15
C SER A 18 -14.55 -21.63 -5.54
N GLU A 19 -15.21 -21.10 -6.57
CA GLU A 19 -15.02 -21.48 -7.98
C GLU A 19 -13.58 -21.26 -8.47
N LEU A 20 -12.94 -20.19 -8.00
CA LEU A 20 -11.55 -19.87 -8.34
C LEU A 20 -10.57 -20.46 -7.34
N ARG A 21 -10.99 -20.67 -6.09
CA ARG A 21 -10.13 -21.20 -5.02
C ARG A 21 -9.95 -22.71 -5.10
N ASP A 22 -11.01 -23.45 -5.42
CA ASP A 22 -11.03 -24.90 -5.35
C ASP A 22 -10.63 -25.54 -6.69
N ASP A 23 -10.51 -26.88 -6.72
CA ASP A 23 -10.29 -27.63 -7.95
C ASP A 23 -11.41 -27.34 -8.96
N PRO A 24 -11.10 -27.06 -10.25
CA PRO A 24 -9.83 -27.28 -10.94
C PRO A 24 -8.88 -26.07 -11.00
N VAL A 25 -9.31 -24.89 -10.53
CA VAL A 25 -8.55 -23.64 -10.69
C VAL A 25 -7.46 -23.52 -9.63
N ASN A 26 -7.70 -23.91 -8.37
CA ASN A 26 -6.69 -23.82 -7.29
C ASN A 26 -6.01 -22.44 -7.18
N GLY A 27 -6.79 -21.38 -7.38
CA GLY A 27 -6.36 -20.00 -7.35
C GLY A 27 -5.92 -19.56 -5.95
N ARG A 28 -4.83 -18.79 -5.88
CA ARG A 28 -4.31 -18.24 -4.63
C ARG A 28 -3.88 -16.79 -4.78
N VAL A 29 -3.99 -16.01 -3.71
CA VAL A 29 -3.47 -14.63 -3.67
C VAL A 29 -2.16 -14.63 -2.89
N SER A 30 -1.12 -13.97 -3.42
CA SER A 30 0.17 -13.85 -2.73
C SER A 30 0.79 -12.48 -2.92
N LEU A 31 1.51 -12.02 -1.89
CA LEU A 31 2.46 -10.92 -2.04
C LEU A 31 3.70 -11.45 -2.78
N LEU A 32 4.19 -10.67 -3.73
CA LEU A 32 5.38 -11.01 -4.52
C LEU A 32 6.51 -10.02 -4.20
N GLY A 33 7.70 -10.55 -3.96
CA GLY A 33 8.95 -9.80 -4.00
C GLY A 33 9.55 -9.79 -5.40
N SER A 34 10.60 -8.98 -5.60
CA SER A 34 11.31 -8.94 -6.88
C SER A 34 11.94 -10.29 -7.25
N ALA A 35 12.39 -11.07 -6.27
CA ALA A 35 12.92 -12.42 -6.48
C ALA A 35 11.84 -13.40 -6.97
N ASP A 36 10.60 -13.25 -6.48
CA ASP A 36 9.48 -14.11 -6.86
C ASP A 36 8.99 -13.80 -8.28
N VAL A 37 9.07 -12.54 -8.72
CA VAL A 37 8.69 -12.13 -10.08
C VAL A 37 9.78 -12.48 -11.10
N ALA A 38 11.05 -12.40 -10.70
CA ALA A 38 12.17 -12.82 -11.54
C ALA A 38 12.21 -14.35 -11.74
N THR A 39 11.68 -15.10 -10.78
CA THR A 39 11.47 -16.54 -10.92
C THR A 39 10.14 -16.76 -11.63
N ALA A 40 10.07 -17.63 -12.64
CA ALA A 40 8.80 -17.90 -13.31
C ALA A 40 7.70 -18.31 -12.29
N LEU A 41 6.62 -17.53 -12.24
CA LEU A 41 5.49 -17.77 -11.35
C LEU A 41 4.85 -19.13 -11.66
N THR A 42 4.40 -19.84 -10.62
CA THR A 42 3.90 -21.23 -10.75
C THR A 42 2.47 -21.39 -10.25
N GLY A 43 1.66 -22.11 -11.04
CA GLY A 43 0.25 -22.37 -10.75
C GLY A 43 -0.66 -21.17 -10.98
N ASN A 44 -1.92 -21.30 -10.60
CA ASN A 44 -2.92 -20.24 -10.72
C ASN A 44 -2.79 -19.29 -9.51
N LEU A 45 -2.24 -18.09 -9.71
CA LEU A 45 -2.04 -17.12 -8.65
C LEU A 45 -2.32 -15.68 -9.09
N LEU A 46 -2.85 -14.91 -8.16
CA LEU A 46 -2.91 -13.47 -8.22
C LEU A 46 -1.81 -12.89 -7.33
N GLY A 47 -0.79 -12.35 -7.96
CA GLY A 47 0.35 -11.72 -7.33
C GLY A 47 0.15 -10.24 -7.09
N ILE A 48 0.56 -9.75 -5.93
CA ILE A 48 0.59 -8.31 -5.63
C ILE A 48 2.06 -7.89 -5.48
N TYR A 49 2.54 -7.08 -6.41
CA TYR A 49 3.93 -6.61 -6.45
C TYR A 49 4.02 -5.09 -6.24
N LEU A 50 4.79 -4.65 -5.23
CA LEU A 50 5.03 -3.24 -5.00
C LEU A 50 6.23 -2.76 -5.84
N HIS A 51 5.97 -1.98 -6.90
CA HIS A 51 7.03 -1.54 -7.81
C HIS A 51 7.56 -0.14 -7.48
N ARG A 52 6.77 0.71 -6.81
CA ARG A 52 7.17 2.10 -6.50
C ARG A 52 6.47 2.62 -5.25
N LEU A 53 7.19 3.45 -4.49
CA LEU A 53 6.65 4.23 -3.37
C LEU A 53 6.92 5.70 -3.62
N VAL A 54 5.92 6.55 -3.39
CA VAL A 54 6.03 8.01 -3.57
C VAL A 54 5.44 8.72 -2.37
N VAL A 55 6.08 9.80 -1.91
CA VAL A 55 5.48 10.68 -0.89
C VAL A 55 4.33 11.45 -1.52
N ASP A 56 3.16 11.42 -0.87
CA ASP A 56 2.01 12.19 -1.33
C ASP A 56 2.33 13.70 -1.23
N PRO A 57 2.39 14.42 -2.37
CA PRO A 57 2.73 15.84 -2.36
C PRO A 57 1.69 16.69 -1.64
N HIS A 58 0.43 16.23 -1.54
CA HIS A 58 -0.70 16.96 -0.98
C HIS A 58 -0.87 16.78 0.54
N GLY A 59 -0.15 15.83 1.14
CA GLY A 59 -0.25 15.56 2.58
C GLY A 59 0.92 16.12 3.41
N ARG A 60 1.87 16.84 2.80
CA ARG A 60 3.10 17.35 3.47
C ARG A 60 2.87 18.27 4.68
N SER A 61 1.67 18.86 4.81
CA SER A 61 1.30 19.75 5.91
C SER A 61 0.40 19.08 6.96
N ARG A 62 0.07 17.80 6.79
CA ARG A 62 -0.82 17.06 7.68
C ARG A 62 -0.04 16.54 8.89
N HIS A 63 -0.66 16.68 10.05
CA HIS A 63 -0.13 16.22 11.34
C HIS A 63 -1.16 15.29 11.96
N PHE A 64 -0.71 14.25 12.67
CA PHE A 64 -1.63 13.42 13.45
C PHE A 64 -2.26 14.29 14.53
N PRO A 65 -3.58 14.14 14.80
CA PRO A 65 -4.18 14.77 15.97
C PRO A 65 -3.48 14.28 17.23
N GLN A 66 -3.28 15.16 18.20
CA GLN A 66 -2.63 14.82 19.47
C GLN A 66 -3.43 13.73 20.18
N THR A 67 -2.84 12.55 20.36
CA THR A 67 -3.42 11.46 21.16
C THR A 67 -2.89 11.55 22.59
N GLY A 68 -3.67 12.14 23.51
CA GLY A 68 -3.37 12.18 24.95
C GLY A 68 -3.57 13.55 25.62
N THR A 69 -3.55 13.57 26.96
CA THR A 69 -3.68 14.77 27.81
C THR A 69 -2.37 15.53 28.04
N GLY A 70 -1.25 15.01 27.51
CA GLY A 70 0.07 15.64 27.60
C GLY A 70 0.29 16.64 26.47
N ALA A 71 0.86 17.80 26.79
CA ALA A 71 1.23 18.87 25.86
C ALA A 71 2.40 18.47 24.92
N GLY A 72 2.25 17.37 24.19
CA GLY A 72 3.19 16.94 23.14
C GLY A 72 2.96 17.72 21.86
N ALA A 73 4.02 18.18 21.21
CA ALA A 73 3.93 18.84 19.91
C ALA A 73 3.22 17.95 18.87
N PRO A 74 2.44 18.53 17.93
CA PRO A 74 1.80 17.76 16.85
C PRO A 74 2.83 16.93 16.08
N GLN A 75 2.56 15.64 15.93
CA GLN A 75 3.47 14.71 15.27
C GLN A 75 3.27 14.82 13.75
N ALA A 76 4.30 15.23 13.03
CA ALA A 76 4.26 15.32 11.58
C ALA A 76 4.11 13.92 10.95
N GLU A 77 3.33 13.85 9.87
CA GLU A 77 3.06 12.62 9.12
C GLU A 77 3.92 12.59 7.85
N LEU A 78 4.36 11.39 7.44
CA LEU A 78 4.85 11.16 6.08
C LEU A 78 3.82 10.34 5.30
N PRO A 79 2.97 11.00 4.49
CA PRO A 79 1.98 10.31 3.69
C PRO A 79 2.63 9.68 2.46
N LEU A 80 2.33 8.41 2.21
CA LEU A 80 2.86 7.63 1.09
C LEU A 80 1.72 7.13 0.19
N ASN A 81 2.02 7.12 -1.10
CA ASN A 81 1.31 6.40 -2.14
C ASN A 81 2.12 5.15 -2.51
N LEU A 82 1.50 3.99 -2.42
CA LEU A 82 2.13 2.72 -2.79
C LEU A 82 1.58 2.29 -4.16
N HIS A 83 2.46 2.18 -5.14
CA HIS A 83 2.09 1.80 -6.50
C HIS A 83 2.34 0.30 -6.67
N VAL A 84 1.27 -0.46 -6.82
CA VAL A 84 1.28 -1.92 -6.89
C VAL A 84 0.86 -2.39 -8.27
N LEU A 85 1.35 -3.56 -8.66
CA LEU A 85 0.91 -4.30 -9.82
C LEU A 85 0.18 -5.55 -9.34
N LEU A 86 -1.04 -5.74 -9.83
CA LEU A 86 -1.73 -7.03 -9.76
C LEU A 86 -1.29 -7.86 -10.95
N ILE A 87 -0.71 -9.03 -10.70
CA ILE A 87 -0.13 -9.91 -11.70
C ILE A 87 -0.92 -11.22 -11.68
N ALA A 88 -1.69 -11.51 -12.72
CA ALA A 88 -2.41 -12.78 -12.83
C ALA A 88 -1.57 -13.78 -13.62
N ASN A 89 -1.23 -14.89 -12.97
CA ASN A 89 -0.51 -16.00 -13.56
C ASN A 89 -1.38 -17.25 -13.49
N GLY A 90 -1.44 -18.02 -14.57
CA GLY A 90 -2.28 -19.20 -14.63
C GLY A 90 -1.75 -20.28 -15.56
N THR A 91 -2.33 -21.46 -15.44
CA THR A 91 -2.05 -22.59 -16.32
C THR A 91 -2.83 -22.51 -17.64
N SER A 92 -3.85 -21.64 -17.70
CA SER A 92 -4.70 -21.37 -18.85
C SER A 92 -4.95 -19.87 -18.97
N PRO A 93 -5.05 -19.31 -20.19
CA PRO A 93 -5.42 -17.90 -20.39
C PRO A 93 -6.77 -17.53 -19.77
N GLU A 94 -7.71 -18.47 -19.73
CA GLU A 94 -9.03 -18.26 -19.11
C GLU A 94 -8.89 -18.02 -17.61
N HIS A 95 -8.10 -18.85 -16.91
CA HIS A 95 -7.87 -18.69 -15.47
C HIS A 95 -7.16 -17.38 -15.14
N GLU A 96 -6.21 -16.93 -15.98
CA GLU A 96 -5.55 -15.64 -15.82
C GLU A 96 -6.54 -14.47 -15.93
N ALA A 97 -7.38 -14.52 -16.97
CA ALA A 97 -8.38 -13.49 -17.21
C ALA A 97 -9.43 -13.45 -16.08
N ASP A 98 -9.90 -14.62 -15.63
CA ASP A 98 -10.89 -14.72 -14.56
C ASP A 98 -10.34 -14.21 -13.22
N LEU A 99 -9.12 -14.61 -12.85
CA LEU A 99 -8.47 -14.14 -11.61
C LEU A 99 -8.27 -12.62 -11.62
N LEU A 100 -7.81 -12.06 -12.73
CA LEU A 100 -7.59 -10.62 -12.83
C LEU A 100 -8.91 -9.86 -12.83
N THR A 101 -9.90 -10.32 -13.61
CA THR A 101 -11.21 -9.67 -13.72
C THR A 101 -11.93 -9.68 -12.38
N TRP A 102 -11.91 -10.81 -11.68
CA TRP A 102 -12.46 -10.92 -10.33
C TRP A 102 -11.79 -9.93 -9.37
N ALA A 103 -10.46 -9.88 -9.34
CA ALA A 103 -9.74 -8.97 -8.46
C ALA A 103 -10.07 -7.50 -8.76
N MET A 104 -10.16 -7.14 -10.04
CA MET A 104 -10.54 -5.80 -10.47
C MET A 104 -11.97 -5.46 -10.05
N LEU A 105 -12.91 -6.40 -10.17
CA LEU A 105 -14.31 -6.21 -9.77
C LEU A 105 -14.45 -6.04 -8.25
N GLU A 106 -13.76 -6.85 -7.46
CA GLU A 106 -13.75 -6.72 -6.00
C GLU A 106 -13.19 -5.36 -5.57
N LEU A 107 -12.06 -4.96 -6.16
CA LEU A 107 -11.46 -3.68 -5.87
C LEU A 107 -12.31 -2.50 -6.34
N ALA A 108 -13.08 -2.64 -7.42
CA ALA A 108 -14.01 -1.61 -7.88
C ALA A 108 -15.26 -1.52 -7.01
N THR A 109 -15.68 -2.64 -6.41
CA THR A 109 -16.86 -2.71 -5.53
C THR A 109 -16.55 -2.15 -4.14
N ASP A 110 -15.39 -2.51 -3.59
CA ASP A 110 -14.98 -2.13 -2.25
C ASP A 110 -13.52 -1.63 -2.28
N CYS A 111 -13.37 -0.34 -2.62
CA CYS A 111 -12.08 0.34 -2.73
C CYS A 111 -11.50 0.77 -1.37
N GLN A 112 -12.21 0.54 -0.27
CA GLN A 112 -11.91 1.11 1.05
C GLN A 112 -11.63 0.01 2.06
N LEU A 113 -10.35 -0.21 2.35
CA LEU A 113 -9.95 -1.20 3.34
C LEU A 113 -10.11 -0.58 4.74
N ASP A 114 -11.10 -1.07 5.49
CA ASP A 114 -11.41 -0.61 6.85
C ASP A 114 -10.37 -1.09 7.87
N VAL A 115 -10.02 -0.19 8.78
CA VAL A 115 -8.88 -0.23 9.71
C VAL A 115 -9.04 -1.31 10.78
N ALA A 116 -10.24 -1.85 10.96
CA ALA A 116 -10.52 -2.94 11.88
C ALA A 116 -9.61 -4.16 11.65
N HIS A 117 -9.13 -4.38 10.41
CA HIS A 117 -8.18 -5.44 10.08
C HIS A 117 -6.71 -5.05 10.26
N MET A 118 -6.40 -3.75 10.33
CA MET A 118 -5.03 -3.24 10.41
C MET A 118 -4.53 -3.12 11.85
N VAL A 119 -5.45 -2.88 12.81
CA VAL A 119 -5.14 -2.79 14.25
C VAL A 119 -4.59 -4.12 14.79
N GLU A 120 -5.04 -5.27 14.28
CA GLU A 120 -4.51 -6.58 14.69
C GLU A 120 -3.04 -6.81 14.28
N ILE A 121 -2.54 -6.05 13.29
CA ILE A 121 -1.20 -6.23 12.71
C ILE A 121 -0.20 -5.19 13.27
N ASP A 122 -0.67 -4.01 13.66
CA ASP A 122 0.15 -2.91 14.16
C ASP A 122 -0.70 -1.95 15.03
N ASP A 123 -0.42 -1.91 16.34
CA ASP A 123 -1.04 -1.00 17.33
C ASP A 123 -0.88 0.49 16.97
N GLY A 124 -0.06 0.77 15.96
CA GLY A 124 0.17 2.09 15.39
C GLY A 124 -0.92 2.62 14.45
N TRP A 125 -2.01 1.93 14.16
CA TRP A 125 -3.07 2.46 13.27
C TRP A 125 -4.22 3.05 14.09
N SER A 126 -4.59 4.31 13.82
CA SER A 126 -5.79 4.90 14.46
C SER A 126 -7.05 4.48 13.69
N GLU A 127 -8.18 4.26 14.40
CA GLU A 127 -9.49 3.84 13.88
C GLU A 127 -10.06 4.72 12.72
N ARG A 128 -9.37 5.80 12.34
CA ARG A 128 -9.77 6.75 11.28
C ARG A 128 -8.93 6.65 10.00
N GLU A 129 -7.97 5.73 9.92
CA GLU A 129 -7.03 5.59 8.80
C GLU A 129 -7.57 4.76 7.64
N LEU A 130 -8.40 5.34 6.80
CA LEU A 130 -8.94 4.67 5.61
C LEU A 130 -7.87 4.45 4.52
N LEU A 131 -7.60 3.20 4.16
CA LEU A 131 -6.75 2.84 3.02
C LEU A 131 -7.60 2.77 1.75
N THR A 132 -7.29 3.61 0.76
CA THR A 132 -8.03 3.65 -0.51
C THR A 132 -7.20 3.03 -1.63
N VAL A 133 -7.78 2.05 -2.31
CA VAL A 133 -7.20 1.39 -3.48
C VAL A 133 -7.84 1.95 -4.74
N MET A 134 -7.03 2.42 -5.69
CA MET A 134 -7.53 3.02 -6.94
C MET A 134 -6.77 2.47 -8.14
N PRO A 135 -7.43 2.27 -9.30
CA PRO A 135 -6.71 1.99 -10.54
C PRO A 135 -5.70 3.09 -10.84
N GLU A 136 -4.54 2.72 -11.36
CA GLU A 136 -3.53 3.65 -11.85
C GLU A 136 -3.45 3.55 -13.37
N GLU A 137 -3.13 4.64 -14.05
CA GLU A 137 -2.84 4.62 -15.47
C GLU A 137 -1.33 4.49 -15.67
N MET A 138 -0.92 3.43 -16.38
CA MET A 138 0.46 3.21 -16.78
C MET A 138 0.49 2.84 -18.26
N SER A 139 1.48 3.36 -18.99
CA SER A 139 1.61 3.03 -20.40
C SER A 139 2.02 1.56 -20.57
N THR A 140 1.61 0.95 -21.69
CA THR A 140 2.04 -0.41 -22.03
C THR A 140 3.56 -0.49 -22.20
N GLU A 141 4.21 0.57 -22.68
CA GLU A 141 5.66 0.66 -22.78
C GLU A 141 6.34 0.58 -21.40
N ASP A 142 5.83 1.31 -20.41
CA ASP A 142 6.36 1.28 -19.04
C ASP A 142 6.17 -0.11 -18.40
N LEU A 143 5.01 -0.74 -18.62
CA LEU A 143 4.75 -2.10 -18.16
C LEU A 143 5.74 -3.08 -18.81
N MET A 144 5.91 -3.04 -20.13
CA MET A 144 6.87 -3.91 -20.83
C MET A 144 8.28 -3.69 -20.30
N ARG A 145 8.68 -2.45 -20.05
CA ARG A 145 10.01 -2.12 -19.51
C ARG A 145 10.22 -2.66 -18.10
N ILE A 146 9.17 -2.68 -17.26
CA ILE A 146 9.23 -3.33 -15.94
C ILE A 146 9.46 -4.84 -16.11
N TRP A 147 8.73 -5.48 -17.04
CA TRP A 147 8.86 -6.91 -17.30
C TRP A 147 10.21 -7.29 -17.92
N ASP A 148 10.79 -6.45 -18.78
CA ASP A 148 12.13 -6.65 -19.34
C ASP A 148 13.21 -6.73 -18.26
N VAL A 149 13.07 -5.92 -17.19
CA VAL A 149 14.00 -5.93 -16.04
C VAL A 149 13.90 -7.23 -15.24
N PHE A 150 12.74 -7.88 -15.21
CA PHE A 150 12.57 -9.15 -14.51
C PHE A 150 13.05 -10.35 -15.31
N GLU A 151 13.41 -10.18 -16.60
CA GLU A 151 13.73 -11.27 -17.52
C GLU A 151 12.62 -12.34 -17.60
N ALA A 152 11.39 -11.96 -17.23
CA ALA A 152 10.24 -12.83 -17.15
C ALA A 152 9.30 -12.58 -18.35
N LYS A 153 8.48 -13.58 -18.68
CA LYS A 153 7.46 -13.41 -19.72
C LYS A 153 6.39 -12.44 -19.21
N TYR A 154 6.04 -11.46 -20.04
CA TYR A 154 4.93 -10.56 -19.77
C TYR A 154 3.65 -11.36 -19.50
N THR A 155 2.99 -11.06 -18.39
CA THR A 155 1.69 -11.66 -17.99
C THR A 155 0.63 -10.58 -17.83
N SER A 156 -0.64 -10.98 -17.77
CA SER A 156 -1.77 -10.08 -17.52
C SER A 156 -1.57 -9.30 -16.22
N THR A 157 -1.35 -7.99 -16.34
CA THR A 157 -1.00 -7.10 -15.23
C THR A 157 -1.91 -5.87 -15.18
N ALA A 158 -2.39 -5.51 -13.99
CA ALA A 158 -3.16 -4.28 -13.78
C ALA A 158 -2.51 -3.38 -12.70
N PRO A 159 -2.16 -2.13 -13.01
CA PRO A 159 -1.57 -1.19 -12.06
C PRO A 159 -2.63 -0.54 -11.15
N TYR A 160 -2.30 -0.44 -9.86
CA TYR A 160 -3.13 0.17 -8.82
C TYR A 160 -2.28 1.02 -7.88
N VAL A 161 -2.89 2.04 -7.28
CA VAL A 161 -2.28 2.88 -6.24
C VAL A 161 -3.06 2.77 -4.94
N LEU A 162 -2.34 2.49 -3.86
CA LEU A 162 -2.86 2.54 -2.49
C LEU A 162 -2.50 3.91 -1.91
N ARG A 163 -3.52 4.69 -1.57
CA ARG A 163 -3.37 6.03 -0.98
C ARG A 163 -3.62 6.00 0.52
N THR A 164 -3.13 7.05 1.19
CA THR A 164 -3.34 7.29 2.64
C THR A 164 -2.48 6.41 3.54
N VAL A 165 -1.37 5.84 3.06
CA VAL A 165 -0.43 5.14 3.94
C VAL A 165 0.38 6.16 4.72
N ARG A 166 0.00 6.41 5.98
CA ARG A 166 0.65 7.41 6.83
C ARG A 166 1.75 6.76 7.66
N LEU A 167 2.98 7.22 7.51
CA LEU A 167 4.06 6.84 8.41
C LEU A 167 4.21 7.88 9.52
N ARG A 168 4.28 7.40 10.76
CA ARG A 168 4.61 8.22 11.93
C ARG A 168 6.09 8.55 11.91
N LEU A 169 6.42 9.84 11.95
CA LEU A 169 7.80 10.28 12.12
C LEU A 169 8.25 10.01 13.55
N ARG A 170 9.50 9.59 13.74
CA ARG A 170 10.08 9.51 15.08
C ARG A 170 9.99 10.88 15.76
N PRO A 171 9.68 10.96 17.06
CA PRO A 171 9.60 12.24 17.75
C PRO A 171 10.92 12.99 17.54
N PRO A 172 10.86 14.31 17.25
CA PRO A 172 12.07 15.10 17.10
C PRO A 172 12.90 14.93 18.37
N ARG A 173 14.19 14.61 18.19
CA ARG A 173 15.12 14.52 19.30
C ARG A 173 15.09 15.88 19.99
N SER A 174 14.70 15.92 21.26
CA SER A 174 14.59 17.16 22.03
C SER A 174 15.92 17.93 21.97
N GLU A 175 15.96 18.99 21.16
CA GLU A 175 17.09 19.93 21.14
C GLU A 175 16.95 20.87 22.33
N GLY A 176 17.43 20.41 23.48
CA GLY A 176 17.67 21.24 24.66
C GLY A 176 16.44 21.60 25.51
N PRO A 177 16.68 22.21 26.68
CA PRO A 177 15.64 22.67 27.59
C PRO A 177 14.85 23.86 26.99
N PRO A 178 13.59 24.09 27.43
CA PRO A 178 12.77 25.20 26.98
C PRO A 178 13.48 26.56 27.16
N VAL A 179 13.31 27.47 26.21
CA VAL A 179 13.79 28.86 26.34
C VAL A 179 12.98 29.53 27.47
N THR A 180 13.61 29.79 28.60
CA THR A 180 12.96 30.38 29.78
C THR A 180 12.89 31.91 29.74
N THR A 181 13.75 32.57 28.96
CA THR A 181 13.87 34.02 28.96
C THR A 181 14.17 34.54 27.57
N ARG A 182 13.39 35.52 27.11
CA ARG A 182 13.67 36.30 25.88
C ARG A 182 14.11 37.70 26.29
N VAL A 183 15.38 38.03 26.08
CA VAL A 183 15.88 39.40 26.29
C VAL A 183 15.74 40.16 24.97
N LEU A 184 14.88 41.18 24.97
CA LEU A 184 14.76 42.12 23.85
C LEU A 184 15.68 43.31 24.15
N PRO A 185 16.55 43.72 23.23
CA PRO A 185 17.32 44.95 23.41
C PRO A 185 16.34 46.13 23.41
N ALA A 186 16.21 46.80 24.55
CA ALA A 186 15.57 48.10 24.61
C ALA A 186 16.50 49.08 23.91
N GLY A 187 16.12 49.51 22.70
CA GLY A 187 16.81 50.60 22.01
C GLY A 187 16.80 51.82 22.90
N VAL A 188 17.99 52.29 23.30
CA VAL A 188 18.16 53.57 23.97
C VAL A 188 18.00 54.65 22.88
N MET A 189 16.96 55.47 23.01
CA MET A 189 16.82 56.71 22.24
C MET A 189 17.72 57.80 22.82
#